data_AF-A0A967P1Q4-F1
#
_entry.id   AF-A0A967P1Q4-F1
#
_cell.length_a   1.000
_cell.length_b   1.000
_cell.length_c   1.000
_cell.angle_alpha   90.00
_cell.angle_beta   90.00
_cell.angle_gamma   90.00
#
_symmetry.space_group_name_H-M   'P 1'
#
loop_
_entity.id
_entity.type
_entity.pdbx_description
1 polymer ?
#
loop_
_entity_poly.entity_id
_entity_poly.type
_entity_poly.pdbx_seq_one_letter_code
_entity_poly.pdbx_strand_id
1 'polypeptide(L)'
;VMSNMFGDILSDAAANLAGSLGMLPSASLGERHALYEPCHGSAPDIAGQDRANPVASILSVGMLCRYSLERPELDEAIHRAVEATL
;
A
#
# COMPACT_ATOMS: atom_id res chain seq x y z
N VAL A 1 -15.94 3.82 -5.85
CA VAL A 1 -16.48 2.93 -4.80
C VAL A 1 -17.22 1.79 -5.49
N MET A 2 -16.79 0.56 -5.26
CA MET A 2 -17.35 -0.68 -5.84
C MET A 2 -17.64 -1.64 -4.67
N SER A 3 -18.45 -2.68 -4.90
CA SER A 3 -18.64 -3.73 -3.88
C SER A 3 -17.36 -4.56 -3.70
N ASN A 4 -17.17 -5.13 -2.50
CA ASN A 4 -15.94 -5.78 -2.06
C ASN A 4 -15.33 -6.74 -3.11
N MET A 5 -16.15 -7.63 -3.67
CA MET A 5 -15.69 -8.64 -4.65
C MET A 5 -15.23 -8.05 -5.99
N PHE A 6 -15.86 -6.96 -6.45
CA PHE A 6 -15.41 -6.28 -7.68
C PHE A 6 -14.19 -5.38 -7.41
N GLY A 7 -14.10 -4.80 -6.21
CA GLY A 7 -12.92 -4.07 -5.76
C GLY A 7 -11.67 -4.95 -5.76
N ASP A 8 -11.77 -6.16 -5.21
CA ASP A 8 -10.68 -7.12 -5.11
C ASP A 8 -10.12 -7.50 -6.50
N ILE A 9 -10.99 -7.99 -7.39
CA ILE A 9 -10.62 -8.40 -8.77
C ILE A 9 -9.99 -7.24 -9.55
N LEU A 10 -10.57 -6.04 -9.46
CA LEU A 10 -10.05 -4.89 -10.20
C LEU A 10 -8.76 -4.34 -9.59
N SER A 11 -8.59 -4.42 -8.27
CA SER A 11 -7.36 -4.02 -7.59
C SER A 11 -6.19 -4.93 -7.96
N ASP A 12 -6.41 -6.24 -8.06
CA ASP A 12 -5.42 -7.20 -8.54
C ASP A 12 -5.08 -7.01 -10.03
N ALA A 13 -6.06 -6.64 -10.85
CA ALA A 13 -5.82 -6.32 -12.27
C ALA A 13 -5.01 -5.02 -12.43
N ALA A 14 -5.35 -3.98 -11.66
CA ALA A 14 -4.60 -2.73 -11.63
C ALA A 14 -3.18 -2.93 -11.09
N ALA A 15 -3.02 -3.86 -10.16
CA ALA A 15 -1.74 -4.22 -9.59
C ALA A 15 -0.77 -4.81 -10.60
N ASN A 16 -1.27 -5.75 -11.41
CA ASN A 16 -0.52 -6.34 -12.51
C ASN A 16 -0.19 -5.30 -13.60
N LEU A 17 -1.08 -4.34 -13.85
CA LEU A 17 -0.85 -3.25 -14.81
C LEU A 17 0.24 -2.27 -14.34
N ALA A 18 0.32 -2.00 -13.04
CA ALA A 18 1.36 -1.15 -12.44
C ALA A 18 2.77 -1.78 -12.46
N GLY A 19 2.88 -3.06 -12.84
CA GLY A 19 4.15 -3.75 -13.06
C GLY A 19 4.80 -4.37 -11.81
N SER A 20 4.29 -4.08 -10.61
CA SER A 20 4.76 -4.73 -9.38
C SER A 20 3.71 -4.71 -8.26
N LEU A 21 3.26 -5.89 -7.84
CA LEU A 21 2.38 -6.08 -6.67
C LEU A 21 3.00 -5.55 -5.36
N GLY A 22 4.34 -5.57 -5.25
CA GLY A 22 5.07 -5.09 -4.06
C GLY A 22 5.08 -3.57 -3.88
N MET A 23 4.46 -2.83 -4.81
CA MET A 23 4.46 -1.37 -4.84
C MET A 23 3.12 -0.75 -4.43
N LEU A 24 2.10 -1.56 -4.15
CA LEU A 24 0.74 -1.08 -4.03
C LEU A 24 0.31 -1.00 -2.56
N PRO A 25 0.13 0.22 -2.04
CA PRO A 25 -0.45 0.41 -0.73
C PRO A 25 -1.97 0.29 -0.78
N SER A 26 -2.58 -0.02 0.36
CA SER A 26 -4.03 -0.07 0.56
C SER A 26 -4.44 0.66 1.84
N ALA A 27 -5.65 1.24 1.81
CA ALA A 27 -6.32 1.79 2.97
C ALA A 27 -7.80 1.40 3.00
N SER A 28 -8.22 0.80 4.10
CA SER A 28 -9.62 0.53 4.43
C SER A 28 -10.08 1.55 5.46
N LEU A 29 -10.82 2.57 5.01
CA LEU A 29 -11.29 3.68 5.85
C LEU A 29 -12.70 3.39 6.37
N GLY A 30 -12.86 3.36 7.70
CA GLY A 30 -14.16 3.32 8.39
C GLY A 30 -14.48 4.63 9.10
N GLU A 31 -15.67 4.71 9.71
CA GLU A 31 -16.13 5.93 10.39
C GLU A 31 -15.29 6.30 11.64
N ARG A 32 -14.71 5.29 12.31
CA ARG A 32 -13.96 5.47 13.56
C ARG A 32 -12.52 4.98 13.50
N HIS A 33 -12.24 4.02 12.62
CA HIS A 33 -10.94 3.36 12.52
C HIS A 33 -10.59 3.21 11.05
N ALA A 34 -9.29 3.19 10.77
CA ALA A 34 -8.74 2.90 9.46
C ALA A 34 -7.69 1.80 9.58
N LEU A 35 -7.61 0.94 8.56
CA LEU A 35 -6.57 -0.08 8.41
C LEU A 35 -5.74 0.26 7.17
N TYR A 36 -4.41 0.20 7.33
CA TYR A 36 -3.45 0.46 6.27
C TYR A 36 -2.54 -0.76 6.14
N GLU A 37 -2.51 -1.35 4.96
CA GLU A 37 -1.79 -2.60 4.70
C GLU A 37 -1.27 -2.62 3.26
N PRO A 38 -0.18 -3.36 2.95
CA PRO A 38 0.19 -3.60 1.56
C PRO A 38 -0.85 -4.50 0.88
N CYS A 39 -1.05 -4.34 -0.44
CA CYS A 39 -1.93 -5.24 -1.19
C CYS A 39 -1.36 -6.66 -1.34
N HIS A 40 -0.04 -6.83 -1.23
CA HIS A 40 0.58 -8.15 -1.36
C HIS A 40 0.33 -9.01 -0.11
N GLY A 41 0.22 -10.33 -0.32
CA GLY A 41 0.10 -11.30 0.76
C GLY A 41 1.39 -11.52 1.55
N SER A 42 1.40 -12.56 2.38
CA SER A 42 2.50 -12.85 3.33
C SER A 42 3.81 -13.36 2.71
N ALA A 43 3.80 -13.79 1.44
CA ALA A 43 4.97 -14.34 0.72
C ALA A 43 5.80 -15.33 1.57
N PRO A 44 5.20 -16.45 2.01
CA PRO A 44 5.80 -17.35 3.01
C PRO A 44 7.10 -18.03 2.53
N ASP A 45 7.29 -18.15 1.23
CA ASP A 45 8.47 -18.71 0.57
C ASP A 45 9.75 -17.86 0.76
N ILE A 46 9.62 -16.56 1.03
CA ILE A 46 10.74 -15.63 1.27
C ILE A 46 10.76 -15.06 2.70
N ALA A 47 9.88 -15.52 3.58
CA ALA A 47 9.83 -15.06 4.97
C ALA A 47 11.16 -15.34 5.69
N GLY A 48 11.67 -14.33 6.40
CA GLY A 48 12.94 -14.41 7.15
C GLY A 48 14.20 -14.34 6.30
N GLN A 49 14.10 -14.08 4.99
CA GLN A 49 15.25 -14.04 4.08
C GLN A 49 15.72 -12.62 3.72
N ASP A 50 15.07 -11.56 4.24
CA ASP A 50 15.35 -10.16 3.90
C ASP A 50 15.24 -9.87 2.38
N ARG A 51 14.24 -10.49 1.73
CA ARG A 51 14.00 -10.38 0.28
C ARG A 51 12.69 -9.71 -0.10
N ALA A 52 11.81 -9.47 0.87
CA ALA A 52 10.52 -8.84 0.61
C ALA A 52 10.72 -7.37 0.21
N ASN A 53 9.99 -6.91 -0.82
CA ASN A 53 9.98 -5.50 -1.18
C ASN A 53 9.11 -4.73 -0.14
N PRO A 54 9.68 -3.81 0.66
CA PRO A 54 8.93 -3.12 1.71
C PRO A 54 8.10 -1.94 1.20
N VAL A 55 8.20 -1.57 -0.08
CA VAL A 55 7.66 -0.31 -0.60
C VAL A 55 6.16 -0.18 -0.39
N ALA A 56 5.35 -1.20 -0.71
CA ALA A 56 3.90 -1.16 -0.47
C ALA A 56 3.56 -0.85 0.99
N SER A 57 4.27 -1.48 1.94
CA SER A 57 4.05 -1.24 3.38
C SER A 57 4.43 0.20 3.77
N ILE A 58 5.53 0.72 3.24
CA ILE A 58 5.99 2.10 3.49
C ILE A 58 4.98 3.10 2.93
N LEU A 59 4.49 2.89 1.70
CA LEU A 59 3.48 3.75 1.09
C LEU A 59 2.13 3.68 1.83
N SER A 60 1.77 2.54 2.43
CA SER A 60 0.59 2.44 3.30
C SER A 60 0.72 3.31 4.56
N VAL A 61 1.95 3.51 5.07
CA VAL A 61 2.20 4.50 6.13
C VAL A 61 2.03 5.93 5.61
N GLY A 62 2.40 6.21 4.36
CA GLY A 62 2.09 7.48 3.69
C GLY A 62 0.58 7.77 3.68
N MET A 63 -0.22 6.77 3.27
CA MET A 63 -1.69 6.86 3.33
C MET A 63 -2.21 7.12 4.76
N LEU A 64 -1.62 6.48 5.78
CA LEU A 64 -1.94 6.75 7.18
C LEU A 64 -1.69 8.22 7.55
N CYS A 65 -0.52 8.76 7.17
CA CYS A 65 -0.19 10.15 7.41
C CYS A 65 -1.21 11.09 6.76
N ARG A 66 -1.61 10.80 5.52
CA ARG A 66 -2.59 11.60 4.79
C ARG A 66 -4.00 11.54 5.39
N TYR A 67 -4.53 10.34 5.58
CA TYR A 67 -5.96 10.13 5.84
C TYR A 67 -6.31 10.08 7.33
N SER A 68 -5.42 9.59 8.20
CA SER A 68 -5.70 9.50 9.64
C SER A 68 -5.00 10.57 10.47
N LEU A 69 -3.83 11.04 10.06
CA LEU A 69 -3.08 12.05 10.82
C LEU A 69 -3.24 13.47 10.26
N GLU A 70 -3.90 13.61 9.11
CA GLU A 70 -4.08 14.91 8.43
C GLU A 70 -2.75 15.62 8.13
N ARG A 71 -1.71 14.83 7.82
CA ARG A 71 -0.34 15.28 7.49
C ARG A 71 0.01 14.93 6.04
N PRO A 72 -0.66 15.51 5.02
CA PRO A 72 -0.41 15.20 3.62
C PRO A 72 1.04 15.50 3.19
N GLU A 73 1.72 16.43 3.84
CA GLU A 73 3.12 16.74 3.55
C GLU A 73 4.08 15.61 3.91
N LEU A 74 3.74 14.79 4.91
CA LEU A 74 4.54 13.62 5.29
C LEU A 74 4.34 12.48 4.28
N ASP A 75 3.10 12.30 3.81
CA ASP A 75 2.80 11.38 2.73
C ASP A 75 3.59 11.70 1.46
N GLU A 76 3.61 12.97 1.04
CA GLU A 76 4.42 13.41 -0.09
C GLU A 76 5.92 13.22 0.12
N ALA A 77 6.43 13.47 1.33
CA ALA A 77 7.83 13.25 1.65
C ALA A 77 8.21 11.77 1.55
N ILE A 78 7.35 10.87 2.03
CA ILE A 78 7.52 9.42 1.91
C ILE A 78 7.49 9.00 0.45
N HIS A 79 6.52 9.46 -0.34
CA HIS A 79 6.42 9.18 -1.77
C HIS A 79 7.70 9.60 -2.52
N ARG A 80 8.18 10.83 -2.30
CA ARG A 80 9.43 11.30 -2.92
C ARG A 80 10.65 10.47 -2.51
N ALA A 81 10.72 10.05 -1.25
CA ALA A 81 11.83 9.22 -0.77
C ALA A 81 11.83 7.83 -1.42
N VAL A 82 10.65 7.23 -1.58
CA VAL A 82 10.46 5.96 -2.30
C VAL A 82 10.86 6.13 -3.77
N GLU A 83 10.34 7.16 -4.46
CA GLU A 83 10.68 7.44 -5.86
C GLU A 83 12.18 7.64 -6.08
N ALA A 84 12.87 8.33 -5.16
CA ALA A 84 14.32 8.55 -5.25
C ALA A 84 15.16 7.28 -5.04
N THR A 85 14.56 6.19 -4.52
CA THR A 85 15.25 4.93 -4.22
C THR A 85 15.11 3.89 -5.34
N LEU A 86 14.13 4.06 -6.23
CA LEU A 86 13.79 3.13 -7.31
C LEU A 86 14.51 3.49 -8.62
#